data_AF-A0A661JCR8-F1
#
_entry.id   AF-A0A661JCR8-F1
#
_cell.length_a   1.000
_cell.length_b   1.000
_cell.length_c   1.000
_cell.angle_alpha   90.00
_cell.angle_beta   90.00
_cell.angle_gamma   90.00
#
_symmetry.space_group_name_H-M   'P 1'
#
loop_
_entity.id
_entity.type
_entity.pdbx_description
1 polymer ?
#
loop_
_entity_poly.entity_id
_entity_poly.type
_entity_poly.pdbx_seq_one_letter_code
_entity_poly.pdbx_strand_id
1 'polypeptide(L)'
;RKDTAMTSFVVAVSFLAVSSVHLSHFDFQVDCLTFLLKSYLLTFLYAIAGLTLFVIVAHFIRKESDQDLLKRYRLIAFFVPAMMLVNLTYFTLKAGSVAYNSKFPLILHEYGIWKALRALFASLPHCIYRVLDITYTGVWFASLSALPFSLILLNPKKATTLNSAVLLLLAFTALGNVVLLTSSPVYELHHYFSYLPRDLSTWKIHQASLALSHDLVHLKTALFSGRSAGFFQPVAAFPAFHSGYALLLFLAFRDRRCLRILFLAFWLAIVIGGIVLGYHGFSDTFIASLVALAMFPRGM
;
A
#
# COMPACT_ATOMS: atom_id res chain seq x y z
N ARG A 1 15.51 23.87 0.80
CA ARG A 1 14.88 22.71 0.09
C ARG A 1 15.25 21.35 0.68
N LYS A 2 16.04 21.28 1.76
CA LYS A 2 16.20 20.05 2.58
C LYS A 2 14.93 19.75 3.42
N ASP A 3 13.97 20.67 3.45
CA ASP A 3 12.90 20.68 4.44
C ASP A 3 11.71 19.79 4.07
N THR A 4 11.35 19.64 2.79
CA THR A 4 10.08 18.95 2.44
C THR A 4 10.08 17.46 2.78
N ALA A 5 11.20 16.75 2.55
CA ALA A 5 11.29 15.33 2.90
C ALA A 5 11.29 15.09 4.41
N MET A 6 12.03 15.92 5.16
CA MET A 6 12.08 15.85 6.62
C MET A 6 10.73 16.22 7.24
N THR A 7 10.11 17.32 6.79
CA THR A 7 8.75 17.70 7.22
C THR A 7 7.74 16.59 6.92
N SER A 8 7.80 15.97 5.74
CA SER A 8 6.91 14.85 5.41
C SER A 8 7.12 13.65 6.32
N PHE A 9 8.37 13.35 6.66
CA PHE A 9 8.71 12.28 7.60
C PHE A 9 8.21 12.59 9.01
N VAL A 10 8.43 13.80 9.51
CA VAL A 10 7.93 14.23 10.82
C VAL A 10 6.41 14.12 10.87
N VAL A 11 5.70 14.63 9.85
CA VAL A 11 4.23 14.53 9.77
C VAL A 11 3.77 13.07 9.73
N ALA A 12 4.42 12.22 8.93
CA ALA A 12 4.10 10.80 8.85
C ALA A 12 4.28 10.11 10.22
N VAL A 13 5.40 10.34 10.90
CA VAL A 13 5.68 9.79 12.24
C VAL A 13 4.68 10.33 13.26
N SER A 14 4.32 11.61 13.22
CA SER A 14 3.30 12.19 14.10
C SER A 14 1.94 11.53 13.89
N PHE A 15 1.50 11.29 12.65
CA PHE A 15 0.25 10.58 12.38
C PHE A 15 0.27 9.15 12.89
N LEU A 16 1.38 8.43 12.71
CA LEU A 16 1.52 7.08 13.24
C LEU A 16 1.50 7.07 14.78
N ALA A 17 2.18 8.02 15.42
CA ALA A 17 2.20 8.14 16.88
C ALA A 17 0.80 8.45 17.42
N VAL A 18 0.07 9.40 16.83
CA VAL A 18 -1.30 9.72 17.22
C VAL A 18 -2.22 8.51 17.02
N SER A 19 -2.06 7.78 15.91
CA SER A 19 -2.84 6.56 15.64
C SER A 19 -2.56 5.46 16.68
N SER A 20 -1.29 5.29 17.05
CA SER A 20 -0.85 4.34 18.08
C SER A 20 -1.45 4.67 19.45
N VAL A 21 -1.43 5.95 19.83
CA VAL A 21 -2.05 6.45 21.07
C VAL A 21 -3.57 6.26 21.04
N HIS A 22 -4.22 6.59 19.93
CA HIS A 22 -5.67 6.41 19.78
C HIS A 22 -6.08 4.95 19.98
N LEU A 23 -5.27 4.00 19.50
CA LEU A 23 -5.53 2.58 19.67
C LEU A 23 -5.27 2.08 21.10
N SER A 24 -4.44 2.76 21.90
CA SER A 24 -4.15 2.51 23.33
C SER A 24 -3.56 1.14 23.72
N HIS A 25 -3.57 0.14 22.84
CA HIS A 25 -3.07 -1.22 23.08
C HIS A 25 -1.58 -1.39 22.74
N PHE A 26 -0.69 -0.75 23.52
CA PHE A 26 0.74 -0.71 23.20
C PHE A 26 1.45 -2.06 23.27
N ASP A 27 1.16 -2.90 24.26
CA ASP A 27 1.79 -4.22 24.38
C ASP A 27 1.51 -5.08 23.15
N PHE A 28 0.26 -5.10 22.69
CA PHE A 28 -0.11 -5.75 21.44
C PHE A 28 0.63 -5.17 20.23
N GLN A 29 0.76 -3.85 20.17
CA GLN A 29 1.46 -3.21 19.06
C GLN A 29 2.95 -3.60 19.05
N VAL A 30 3.58 -3.71 20.22
CA VAL A 30 4.98 -4.15 20.36
C VAL A 30 5.14 -5.62 19.96
N ASP A 31 4.25 -6.50 20.41
CA ASP A 31 4.27 -7.93 20.05
C ASP A 31 4.09 -8.11 18.54
N CYS A 32 3.12 -7.39 17.96
CA CYS A 32 2.84 -7.41 16.53
C CYS A 32 4.03 -6.87 15.73
N LEU A 33 4.62 -5.73 16.14
CA LEU A 33 5.79 -5.17 15.50
C LEU A 33 6.97 -6.15 15.53
N THR A 34 7.19 -6.83 16.65
CA THR A 34 8.24 -7.85 16.81
C THR A 34 7.99 -9.03 15.88
N PHE A 35 6.74 -9.51 15.79
CA PHE A 35 6.33 -10.56 14.88
C PHE A 35 6.54 -10.17 13.41
N LEU A 36 6.14 -8.96 13.02
CA LEU A 36 6.31 -8.41 11.68
C LEU A 36 7.80 -8.27 11.33
N LEU A 37 8.61 -7.77 12.26
CA LEU A 37 10.05 -7.64 12.05
C LEU A 37 10.69 -9.00 11.74
N LYS A 38 10.31 -10.06 12.47
CA LYS A 38 10.76 -11.43 12.19
C LYS A 38 10.26 -11.93 10.83
N SER A 39 8.99 -11.68 10.50
CA SER A 39 8.36 -12.13 9.25
C SER A 39 8.93 -11.47 8.01
N TYR A 40 9.23 -10.17 8.10
CA TYR A 40 9.75 -9.39 6.99
C TYR A 40 11.27 -9.23 7.06
N LEU A 41 11.98 -9.87 7.98
CA LEU A 41 13.44 -9.73 8.12
C LEU A 41 14.17 -10.13 6.84
N LEU A 42 13.79 -11.25 6.24
CA LEU A 42 14.40 -11.69 4.98
C LEU A 42 14.09 -10.72 3.84
N THR A 43 12.85 -10.25 3.75
CA THR A 43 12.43 -9.20 2.80
C THR A 43 13.20 -7.89 3.03
N PHE A 44 13.49 -7.55 4.29
CA PHE A 44 14.30 -6.41 4.68
C PHE A 44 15.74 -6.55 4.23
N LEU A 45 16.34 -7.72 4.46
CA LEU A 45 17.70 -8.02 4.01
C LEU A 45 17.78 -8.00 2.47
N TYR A 46 16.78 -8.55 1.77
CA TYR A 46 16.73 -8.47 0.30
C TYR A 46 16.51 -7.05 -0.21
N ALA A 47 15.70 -6.23 0.47
CA ALA A 47 15.55 -4.82 0.12
C ALA A 47 16.88 -4.06 0.27
N ILE A 48 17.64 -4.32 1.33
CA ILE A 48 18.99 -3.74 1.56
C ILE A 48 20.01 -4.27 0.53
N ALA A 49 19.99 -5.56 0.21
CA ALA A 49 20.88 -6.16 -0.78
C ALA A 49 20.58 -5.61 -2.18
N GLY A 50 19.30 -5.53 -2.55
CA GLY A 50 18.84 -4.91 -3.79
C GLY A 50 19.19 -3.43 -3.88
N LEU A 51 19.10 -2.69 -2.77
CA LEU A 51 19.61 -1.33 -2.66
C LEU A 51 21.11 -1.24 -2.89
N THR A 52 21.90 -2.12 -2.29
CA THR A 52 23.35 -2.15 -2.47
C THR A 52 23.70 -2.38 -3.94
N LEU A 53 23.05 -3.36 -4.57
CA LEU A 53 23.19 -3.64 -6.00
C LEU A 53 22.75 -2.44 -6.85
N PHE A 54 21.67 -1.77 -6.46
CA PHE A 54 21.14 -0.60 -7.14
C PHE A 54 22.10 0.59 -7.12
N VAL A 55 22.84 0.76 -6.04
CA VAL A 55 23.86 1.80 -5.88
C VAL A 55 25.04 1.54 -6.80
N ILE A 56 25.44 0.27 -6.87
CA ILE A 56 26.47 -0.21 -7.79
C ILE A 56 26.04 0.06 -9.25
N VAL A 57 24.82 -0.35 -9.62
CA VAL A 57 24.29 -0.15 -10.98
C VAL A 57 24.16 1.34 -11.33
N ALA A 58 23.67 2.18 -10.40
CA ALA A 58 23.56 3.62 -10.60
C ALA A 58 24.92 4.30 -10.80
N HIS A 59 25.96 3.83 -10.10
CA HIS A 59 27.34 4.28 -10.27
C HIS A 59 27.88 3.93 -11.67
N PHE A 60 27.57 2.74 -12.20
CA PHE A 60 28.02 2.31 -13.53
C PHE A 60 27.23 2.90 -14.70
N ILE A 61 25.93 3.18 -14.54
CA ILE A 61 25.06 3.65 -15.64
C ILE A 61 25.25 5.15 -15.95
N ARG A 62 25.69 5.97 -14.99
CA ARG A 62 25.73 7.44 -15.16
C ARG A 62 27.15 8.01 -15.07
N LYS A 63 27.64 8.55 -16.20
CA LYS A 63 28.68 9.61 -16.25
C LYS A 63 28.11 10.99 -15.82
N GLU A 64 27.19 11.04 -14.86
CA GLU A 64 26.69 12.32 -14.32
C GLU A 64 27.61 12.77 -13.18
N SER A 65 27.78 14.09 -13.01
CA SER A 65 28.68 14.62 -11.98
C SER A 65 28.31 14.11 -10.58
N ASP A 66 29.32 13.77 -9.80
CA ASP A 66 29.20 13.06 -8.51
C ASP A 66 28.21 13.70 -7.52
N GLN A 67 27.95 15.02 -7.63
CA GLN A 67 27.14 15.73 -6.66
C GLN A 67 25.63 15.44 -6.74
N ASP A 68 25.08 15.21 -7.93
CA ASP A 68 23.64 14.94 -8.06
C ASP A 68 23.31 13.47 -7.77
N LEU A 69 24.24 12.56 -8.07
CA LEU A 69 24.15 11.16 -7.69
C LEU A 69 24.20 10.99 -6.16
N LEU A 70 25.13 11.67 -5.49
CA LEU A 70 25.26 11.63 -4.03
C LEU A 70 24.02 12.15 -3.30
N LYS A 71 23.38 13.22 -3.81
CA LYS A 71 22.12 13.75 -3.25
C LYS A 71 20.97 12.75 -3.39
N ARG A 72 20.86 12.08 -4.54
CA ARG A 72 19.84 11.04 -4.79
C ARG A 72 20.11 9.80 -3.93
N TYR A 73 21.36 9.40 -3.78
CA TYR A 73 21.76 8.30 -2.91
C TYR A 73 21.38 8.56 -1.46
N ARG A 74 21.69 9.75 -0.92
CA ARG A 74 21.30 10.13 0.45
C ARG A 74 19.78 10.11 0.64
N LEU A 75 19.02 10.54 -0.37
CA LEU A 75 17.56 10.46 -0.35
C LEU A 75 17.08 8.99 -0.25
N ILE A 76 17.63 8.11 -1.09
CA ILE A 76 17.23 6.69 -1.17
C ILE A 76 17.67 5.91 0.07
N ALA A 77 18.90 6.15 0.56
CA ALA A 77 19.45 5.52 1.76
C ALA A 77 18.70 5.90 3.04
N PHE A 78 18.16 7.13 3.12
CA PHE A 78 17.24 7.53 4.20
C PHE A 78 15.83 6.96 4.00
N PHE A 79 15.34 6.98 2.75
CA PHE A 79 13.95 6.67 2.44
C PHE A 79 13.59 5.21 2.65
N VAL A 80 14.45 4.27 2.26
CA VAL A 80 14.09 2.85 2.41
C VAL A 80 13.91 2.46 3.88
N PRO A 81 14.85 2.74 4.79
CA PRO A 81 14.62 2.51 6.22
C PRO A 81 13.36 3.23 6.74
N ALA A 82 13.12 4.47 6.32
CA ALA A 82 11.93 5.22 6.72
C ALA A 82 10.63 4.58 6.23
N MET A 83 10.55 4.17 4.96
CA MET A 83 9.40 3.45 4.39
C MET A 83 9.18 2.12 5.07
N MET A 84 10.25 1.40 5.39
CA MET A 84 10.15 0.12 6.07
C MET A 84 9.61 0.28 7.49
N LEU A 85 10.10 1.28 8.24
CA LEU A 85 9.57 1.60 9.56
C LEU A 85 8.09 1.97 9.48
N VAL A 86 7.72 2.89 8.58
CA VAL A 86 6.33 3.32 8.39
C VAL A 86 5.46 2.14 7.95
N ASN A 87 5.94 1.24 7.11
CA ASN A 87 5.20 0.06 6.65
C ASN A 87 4.99 -0.96 7.78
N LEU A 88 6.02 -1.22 8.60
CA LEU A 88 5.90 -2.07 9.78
C LEU A 88 4.88 -1.49 10.76
N THR A 89 5.00 -0.20 11.10
CA THR A 89 4.03 0.48 11.97
C THR A 89 2.63 0.49 11.36
N TYR A 90 2.50 0.69 10.05
CA TYR A 90 1.23 0.60 9.33
C TYR A 90 0.56 -0.76 9.52
N PHE A 91 1.26 -1.87 9.31
CA PHE A 91 0.69 -3.21 9.49
C PHE A 91 0.37 -3.53 10.96
N THR A 92 1.19 -3.04 11.90
CA THR A 92 0.92 -3.12 13.34
C THR A 92 -0.40 -2.41 13.69
N LEU A 93 -0.55 -1.16 13.26
CA LEU A 93 -1.75 -0.36 13.51
C LEU A 93 -2.98 -0.95 12.83
N LYS A 94 -2.82 -1.49 11.61
CA LYS A 94 -3.87 -2.19 10.88
C LYS A 94 -4.38 -3.41 11.65
N ALA A 95 -3.48 -4.25 12.16
CA ALA A 95 -3.85 -5.42 12.95
C ALA A 95 -4.50 -5.04 14.28
N GLY A 96 -3.96 -4.02 14.94
CA GLY A 96 -4.53 -3.51 16.17
C GLY A 96 -5.94 -2.96 15.96
N SER A 97 -6.17 -2.22 14.86
CA SER A 97 -7.51 -1.77 14.50
C SER A 97 -8.46 -2.95 14.30
N VAL A 98 -8.07 -3.99 13.56
CA VAL A 98 -8.91 -5.19 13.39
C VAL A 98 -9.19 -5.92 14.71
N ALA A 99 -8.20 -6.00 15.61
CA ALA A 99 -8.35 -6.72 16.87
C ALA A 99 -9.18 -5.97 17.93
N TYR A 100 -9.22 -4.63 17.89
CA TYR A 100 -9.73 -3.81 18.99
C TYR A 100 -10.68 -2.69 18.59
N ASN A 101 -10.87 -2.40 17.30
CA ASN A 101 -11.78 -1.38 16.83
C ASN A 101 -13.05 -2.03 16.27
N SER A 102 -14.21 -1.67 16.83
CA SER A 102 -15.52 -2.23 16.48
C SER A 102 -16.25 -1.46 15.37
N LYS A 103 -15.58 -0.53 14.68
CA LYS A 103 -16.22 0.32 13.67
C LYS A 103 -16.57 -0.46 12.40
N PHE A 104 -17.79 -0.21 11.91
CA PHE A 104 -18.47 -0.87 10.80
C PHE A 104 -18.16 -0.24 9.43
N PRO A 105 -18.39 -0.97 8.32
CA PRO A 105 -17.75 -0.72 7.05
C PRO A 105 -18.48 0.32 6.19
N LEU A 106 -17.73 1.30 5.68
CA LEU A 106 -18.17 2.31 4.70
C LEU A 106 -18.89 1.70 3.48
N ILE A 107 -18.65 0.42 3.18
CA ILE A 107 -19.18 -0.22 1.98
C ILE A 107 -20.70 -0.39 1.95
N LEU A 108 -21.37 -0.42 3.12
CA LEU A 108 -22.83 -0.50 3.16
C LEU A 108 -23.48 0.74 2.50
N HIS A 109 -22.79 1.87 2.50
CA HIS A 109 -23.25 3.09 1.82
C HIS A 109 -23.11 3.03 0.29
N GLU A 110 -22.36 2.06 -0.24
CA GLU A 110 -22.12 1.89 -1.68
C GLU A 110 -22.96 0.79 -2.31
N TYR A 111 -23.79 0.08 -1.52
CA TYR A 111 -24.49 -1.13 -1.96
C TYR A 111 -25.31 -0.93 -3.25
N GLY A 112 -25.94 0.23 -3.43
CA GLY A 112 -26.67 0.56 -4.65
C GLY A 112 -25.79 0.57 -5.91
N ILE A 113 -24.58 1.14 -5.82
CA ILE A 113 -23.61 1.18 -6.92
C ILE A 113 -23.13 -0.23 -7.24
N TRP A 114 -22.77 -1.01 -6.21
CA TRP A 114 -22.39 -2.42 -6.37
C TRP A 114 -23.49 -3.19 -7.09
N LYS A 115 -24.73 -3.15 -6.60
CA LYS A 115 -25.86 -3.85 -7.22
C LYS A 115 -26.02 -3.51 -8.71
N ALA A 116 -25.89 -2.24 -9.08
CA ALA A 116 -26.01 -1.80 -10.48
C ALA A 116 -24.88 -2.35 -11.38
N LEU A 117 -23.66 -2.48 -10.85
CA LEU A 117 -22.49 -2.91 -11.60
C LEU A 117 -22.29 -4.43 -11.64
N ARG A 118 -23.08 -5.20 -10.87
CA ARG A 118 -22.91 -6.67 -10.78
C ARG A 118 -22.91 -7.35 -12.13
N ALA A 119 -23.90 -7.03 -12.98
CA ALA A 119 -24.05 -7.67 -14.28
C ALA A 119 -22.85 -7.38 -15.19
N LEU A 120 -22.36 -6.14 -15.17
CA LEU A 120 -21.16 -5.74 -15.89
C LEU A 120 -19.95 -6.54 -15.39
N PHE A 121 -19.69 -6.56 -14.08
CA PHE A 121 -18.54 -7.26 -13.53
C PHE A 121 -18.60 -8.77 -13.77
N ALA A 122 -19.77 -9.40 -13.62
CA ALA A 122 -19.96 -10.82 -13.85
C ALA A 122 -19.85 -11.23 -15.34
N SER A 123 -20.02 -10.28 -16.27
CA SER A 123 -19.90 -10.52 -17.71
C SER A 123 -18.46 -10.46 -18.23
N LEU A 124 -17.49 -10.07 -17.40
CA LEU A 124 -16.10 -9.94 -17.82
C LEU A 124 -15.52 -11.32 -18.22
N PRO A 125 -14.79 -11.41 -19.35
CA PRO A 125 -14.10 -12.63 -19.73
C PRO A 125 -13.09 -13.10 -18.68
N HIS A 126 -12.92 -14.42 -18.58
CA HIS A 126 -12.00 -15.05 -17.62
C HIS A 126 -10.56 -14.50 -17.67
N CYS A 127 -10.07 -14.17 -18.87
CA CYS A 127 -8.74 -13.60 -19.07
C CYS A 127 -8.58 -12.22 -18.40
N ILE A 128 -9.65 -11.41 -18.34
CA ILE A 128 -9.61 -10.10 -17.68
C ILE A 128 -9.41 -10.28 -16.18
N TYR A 129 -10.14 -11.20 -15.53
CA TYR A 129 -9.92 -11.46 -14.11
C TYR A 129 -8.49 -11.92 -13.81
N ARG A 130 -7.89 -12.77 -14.65
CA ARG A 130 -6.49 -13.19 -14.48
C ARG A 130 -5.52 -12.02 -14.62
N VAL A 131 -5.73 -11.13 -15.59
CA VAL A 131 -4.90 -9.93 -15.75
C VAL A 131 -5.02 -9.02 -14.53
N LEU A 132 -6.25 -8.79 -14.05
CA LEU A 132 -6.48 -7.98 -12.86
C LEU A 132 -5.86 -8.63 -11.61
N ASP A 133 -6.00 -9.95 -11.45
CA ASP A 133 -5.43 -10.71 -10.33
C ASP A 133 -3.90 -10.56 -10.29
N ILE A 134 -3.22 -10.88 -11.40
CA ILE A 134 -1.76 -10.75 -11.51
C ILE A 134 -1.32 -9.30 -11.27
N THR A 135 -2.06 -8.33 -11.82
CA THR A 135 -1.70 -6.92 -11.69
C THR A 135 -1.83 -6.44 -10.26
N TYR A 136 -2.95 -6.79 -9.62
CA TYR A 136 -3.30 -6.30 -8.29
C TYR A 136 -2.54 -7.00 -7.17
N THR A 137 -2.29 -8.30 -7.28
CA THR A 137 -1.59 -9.07 -6.24
C THR A 137 -0.08 -9.08 -6.45
N GLY A 138 0.37 -9.20 -7.71
CA GLY A 138 1.79 -9.35 -8.07
C GLY A 138 2.46 -8.05 -8.53
N VAL A 139 1.99 -7.47 -9.64
CA VAL A 139 2.63 -6.29 -10.27
C VAL A 139 2.63 -5.09 -9.33
N TRP A 140 1.56 -4.90 -8.55
CA TRP A 140 1.51 -3.95 -7.45
C TRP A 140 2.75 -4.07 -6.54
N PHE A 141 2.98 -5.25 -5.98
CA PHE A 141 4.07 -5.46 -5.02
C PHE A 141 5.43 -5.23 -5.68
N ALA A 142 5.60 -5.75 -6.90
CA ALA A 142 6.80 -5.51 -7.70
C ALA A 142 7.04 -4.01 -7.97
N SER A 143 5.97 -3.23 -8.22
CA SER A 143 6.08 -1.79 -8.45
C SER A 143 6.57 -1.05 -7.20
N LEU A 144 6.07 -1.43 -6.01
CA LEU A 144 6.50 -0.87 -4.74
C LEU A 144 7.99 -1.20 -4.48
N SER A 145 8.42 -2.43 -4.74
CA SER A 145 9.84 -2.82 -4.67
C SER A 145 10.70 -2.07 -5.69
N ALA A 146 10.14 -1.70 -6.85
CA ALA A 146 10.82 -0.95 -7.90
C ALA A 146 10.79 0.58 -7.71
N LEU A 147 10.20 1.09 -6.61
CA LEU A 147 10.15 2.52 -6.32
C LEU A 147 11.54 3.21 -6.33
N PRO A 148 12.64 2.61 -5.82
CA PRO A 148 13.97 3.20 -5.95
C PRO A 148 14.38 3.49 -7.40
N PHE A 149 14.11 2.57 -8.33
CA PHE A 149 14.36 2.79 -9.77
C PHE A 149 13.55 3.96 -10.31
N SER A 150 12.28 4.06 -9.91
CA SER A 150 11.43 5.19 -10.27
C SER A 150 12.05 6.51 -9.80
N LEU A 151 12.58 6.58 -8.57
CA LEU A 151 13.21 7.79 -8.04
C LEU A 151 14.49 8.18 -8.80
N ILE A 152 15.30 7.22 -9.25
CA ILE A 152 16.49 7.50 -10.08
C ILE A 152 16.12 8.09 -11.44
N LEU A 153 15.04 7.58 -12.04
CA LEU A 153 14.61 8.01 -13.37
C LEU A 153 14.07 9.44 -13.37
N LEU A 154 13.59 9.95 -12.24
CA LEU A 154 13.06 11.31 -12.10
C LEU A 154 14.15 12.37 -11.95
N ASN A 155 13.82 13.64 -12.15
CA ASN A 155 14.69 14.72 -11.70
C ASN A 155 14.64 14.83 -10.15
N PRO A 156 15.64 15.44 -9.49
CA PRO A 156 15.71 15.44 -8.03
C PRO A 156 14.47 16.03 -7.35
N LYS A 157 13.88 17.10 -7.93
CA LYS A 157 12.67 17.73 -7.40
C LYS A 157 11.49 16.73 -7.40
N LYS A 158 11.22 16.09 -8.54
CA LYS A 158 10.13 15.11 -8.68
C LYS A 158 10.38 13.85 -7.85
N ALA A 159 11.62 13.40 -7.76
CA ALA A 159 12.00 12.28 -6.90
C ALA A 159 11.67 12.60 -5.44
N THR A 160 12.12 13.74 -4.92
CA THR A 160 11.80 14.15 -3.53
C THR A 160 10.30 14.29 -3.30
N THR A 161 9.55 14.87 -4.24
CA THR A 161 8.09 14.99 -4.04
C THR A 161 7.38 13.65 -4.08
N LEU A 162 7.70 12.78 -5.04
CA LEU A 162 7.11 11.43 -5.12
C LEU A 162 7.38 10.67 -3.81
N ASN A 163 8.62 10.73 -3.35
CA ASN A 163 9.06 10.13 -2.10
C ASN A 163 8.25 10.60 -0.88
N SER A 164 8.15 11.92 -0.71
CA SER A 164 7.34 12.56 0.34
C SER A 164 5.87 12.15 0.25
N ALA A 165 5.29 12.17 -0.95
CA ALA A 165 3.89 11.85 -1.17
C ALA A 165 3.58 10.38 -0.86
N VAL A 166 4.46 9.44 -1.24
CA VAL A 166 4.29 8.01 -0.92
C VAL A 166 4.32 7.79 0.59
N LEU A 167 5.27 8.42 1.29
CA LEU A 167 5.40 8.30 2.75
C LEU A 167 4.16 8.86 3.47
N LEU A 168 3.71 10.05 3.07
CA LEU A 168 2.53 10.69 3.65
C LEU A 168 1.24 9.90 3.34
N LEU A 169 1.12 9.36 2.13
CA LEU A 169 -0.01 8.51 1.75
C LEU A 169 -0.07 7.24 2.59
N LEU A 170 1.09 6.62 2.87
CA LEU A 170 1.15 5.42 3.72
C LEU A 170 0.75 5.75 5.17
N ALA A 171 1.22 6.86 5.73
CA ALA A 171 0.83 7.32 7.06
C ALA A 171 -0.66 7.70 7.15
N PHE A 172 -1.19 8.40 6.14
CA PHE A 172 -2.61 8.67 6.02
C PHE A 172 -3.43 7.37 5.95
N THR A 173 -2.91 6.36 5.24
CA THR A 173 -3.56 5.05 5.16
C THR A 173 -3.60 4.35 6.52
N ALA A 174 -2.50 4.40 7.28
CA ALA A 174 -2.45 3.87 8.64
C ALA A 174 -3.49 4.53 9.55
N LEU A 175 -3.56 5.86 9.52
CA LEU A 175 -4.54 6.63 10.27
C LEU A 175 -5.97 6.27 9.85
N GLY A 176 -6.24 6.18 8.54
CA GLY A 176 -7.53 5.79 8.00
C GLY A 176 -8.01 4.44 8.54
N ASN A 177 -7.14 3.43 8.57
CA ASN A 177 -7.48 2.11 9.11
C ASN A 177 -7.80 2.13 10.60
N VAL A 178 -7.19 3.05 11.36
CA VAL A 178 -7.45 3.20 12.81
C VAL A 178 -8.73 4.00 13.06
N VAL A 179 -9.00 5.04 12.29
CA VAL A 179 -10.14 5.93 12.53
C VAL A 179 -11.43 5.42 11.89
N LEU A 180 -11.34 4.89 10.68
CA LEU A 180 -12.43 4.48 9.79
C LEU A 180 -12.15 3.07 9.28
N LEU A 181 -12.19 2.09 10.18
CA LEU A 181 -11.97 0.70 9.82
C LEU A 181 -13.05 0.26 8.82
N THR A 182 -12.64 -0.06 7.59
CA THR A 182 -13.47 -0.76 6.61
C THR A 182 -12.88 -2.12 6.35
N SER A 183 -13.73 -3.11 6.14
CA SER A 183 -13.36 -4.42 5.62
C SER A 183 -13.40 -4.42 4.09
N SER A 184 -12.61 -5.29 3.46
CA SER A 184 -12.72 -5.49 2.02
C SER A 184 -14.15 -5.94 1.62
N PRO A 185 -14.68 -5.44 0.48
CA PRO A 185 -16.01 -5.75 -0.01
C PRO A 185 -16.41 -7.22 -0.03
N VAL A 186 -15.47 -8.09 -0.36
CA VAL A 186 -15.71 -9.52 -0.51
C VAL A 186 -16.18 -10.21 0.77
N TYR A 187 -15.89 -9.62 1.94
CA TYR A 187 -16.29 -10.17 3.24
C TYR A 187 -17.70 -9.72 3.63
N GLU A 188 -18.07 -8.50 3.29
CA GLU A 188 -19.38 -7.92 3.59
C GLU A 188 -20.45 -8.36 2.58
N LEU A 189 -20.06 -8.48 1.31
CA LEU A 189 -20.94 -8.79 0.19
C LEU A 189 -20.53 -10.09 -0.49
N HIS A 190 -20.25 -11.15 0.27
CA HIS A 190 -19.70 -12.40 -0.26
C HIS A 190 -20.45 -12.97 -1.48
N HIS A 191 -21.79 -12.96 -1.44
CA HIS A 191 -22.63 -13.42 -2.55
C HIS A 191 -22.50 -12.58 -3.82
N TYR A 192 -22.17 -11.28 -3.70
CA TYR A 192 -21.93 -10.41 -4.83
C TYR A 192 -20.79 -10.94 -5.69
N PHE A 193 -19.68 -11.31 -5.05
CA PHE A 193 -18.42 -11.74 -5.67
C PHE A 193 -18.39 -13.21 -6.08
N SER A 194 -19.53 -13.91 -6.02
CA SER A 194 -19.67 -15.30 -6.48
C SER A 194 -19.33 -15.53 -7.96
N TYR A 195 -19.26 -14.46 -8.77
CA TYR A 195 -18.80 -14.50 -10.16
C TYR A 195 -17.29 -14.68 -10.31
N LEU A 196 -16.49 -14.41 -9.27
CA LEU A 196 -15.04 -14.47 -9.37
C LEU A 196 -14.56 -15.93 -9.56
N PRO A 197 -13.71 -16.21 -10.57
CA PRO A 197 -13.14 -17.54 -10.76
C PRO A 197 -12.39 -18.04 -9.53
N ARG A 198 -12.60 -19.30 -9.16
CA ARG A 198 -12.08 -19.89 -7.92
C ARG A 198 -10.56 -20.13 -7.92
N ASP A 199 -9.94 -20.16 -9.08
CA ASP A 199 -8.50 -20.42 -9.27
C ASP A 199 -7.61 -19.19 -9.09
N LEU A 200 -8.20 -17.99 -8.92
CA LEU A 200 -7.46 -16.75 -8.72
C LEU A 200 -6.69 -16.71 -7.40
N SER A 201 -5.51 -16.07 -7.41
CA SER A 201 -4.73 -15.85 -6.19
C SER A 201 -5.48 -14.97 -5.18
N THR A 202 -6.31 -14.06 -5.68
CA THR A 202 -7.26 -13.23 -4.92
C THR A 202 -8.04 -14.04 -3.89
N TRP A 203 -8.61 -15.20 -4.24
CA TRP A 203 -9.38 -16.00 -3.29
C TRP A 203 -8.53 -16.53 -2.14
N LYS A 204 -7.31 -17.00 -2.45
CA LYS A 204 -6.37 -17.49 -1.43
C LYS A 204 -5.98 -16.38 -0.46
N ILE A 205 -5.71 -15.18 -1.00
CA ILE A 205 -5.39 -14.00 -0.19
C ILE A 205 -6.59 -13.63 0.68
N HIS A 206 -7.79 -13.59 0.12
CA HIS A 206 -8.98 -13.24 0.89
C HIS A 206 -9.25 -14.22 2.03
N GLN A 207 -9.14 -15.52 1.79
CA GLN A 207 -9.32 -16.53 2.82
C GLN A 207 -8.24 -16.43 3.91
N ALA A 208 -6.98 -16.26 3.52
CA ALA A 208 -5.87 -16.09 4.46
C ALA A 208 -6.05 -14.83 5.34
N SER A 209 -6.43 -13.70 4.73
CA SER A 209 -6.71 -12.45 5.43
C SER A 209 -7.88 -12.55 6.40
N LEU A 210 -8.94 -13.27 6.03
CA LEU A 210 -10.11 -13.50 6.89
C LEU A 210 -9.75 -14.38 8.09
N ALA A 211 -9.07 -15.50 7.86
CA ALA A 211 -8.61 -16.39 8.92
C ALA A 211 -7.71 -15.63 9.91
N LEU A 212 -6.73 -14.88 9.40
CA LEU A 212 -5.86 -14.04 10.22
C LEU A 212 -6.66 -13.02 11.05
N SER A 213 -7.69 -12.41 10.46
CA SER A 213 -8.50 -11.40 11.17
C SER A 213 -9.36 -12.02 12.27
N HIS A 214 -9.93 -13.20 12.03
CA HIS A 214 -10.60 -13.98 13.06
C HIS A 214 -9.64 -14.30 14.21
N ASP A 215 -8.44 -14.78 13.90
CA ASP A 215 -7.42 -15.09 14.91
C ASP A 215 -6.99 -13.86 15.71
N LEU A 216 -6.84 -12.69 15.04
CA LEU A 216 -6.50 -11.43 15.70
C LEU A 216 -7.59 -10.99 16.70
N VAL A 217 -8.87 -11.14 16.34
CA VAL A 217 -10.00 -10.79 17.22
C VAL A 217 -10.08 -11.72 18.44
N HIS A 218 -9.87 -13.02 18.23
CA HIS A 218 -10.06 -14.03 19.28
C HIS A 218 -8.83 -14.29 20.14
N LEU A 219 -7.64 -14.41 19.54
CA LEU A 219 -6.39 -14.75 20.23
C LEU A 219 -5.59 -13.51 20.63
N LYS A 220 -5.78 -12.38 19.94
CA LYS A 220 -5.11 -11.11 20.25
C LYS A 220 -3.59 -11.27 20.34
N THR A 221 -2.97 -10.86 21.45
CA THR A 221 -1.51 -10.94 21.67
C THR A 221 -0.99 -12.38 21.69
N ALA A 222 -1.81 -13.33 22.16
CA ALA A 222 -1.43 -14.75 22.20
C ALA A 222 -1.23 -15.37 20.80
N LEU A 223 -1.73 -14.71 19.75
CA LEU A 223 -1.47 -15.12 18.37
C LEU A 223 0.03 -15.13 18.04
N PHE A 224 0.75 -14.11 18.50
CA PHE A 224 2.13 -13.85 18.08
C PHE A 224 3.16 -14.76 18.74
N SER A 225 2.83 -15.33 19.91
CA SER A 225 3.69 -16.29 20.60
C SER A 225 3.57 -17.70 20.03
N GLY A 226 2.41 -18.06 19.46
CA GLY A 226 2.12 -19.42 18.98
C GLY A 226 2.25 -19.64 17.47
N ARG A 227 2.44 -18.59 16.66
CA ARG A 227 2.51 -18.69 15.19
C ARG A 227 3.91 -18.49 14.63
N SER A 228 4.21 -19.27 13.59
CA SER A 228 5.33 -18.97 12.71
C SER A 228 5.08 -17.66 11.96
N ALA A 229 6.16 -16.91 11.81
CA ALA A 229 6.22 -15.70 11.01
C ALA A 229 5.81 -15.99 9.56
N GLY A 230 4.82 -15.27 9.02
CA GLY A 230 4.18 -15.57 7.73
C GLY A 230 3.46 -14.37 7.10
N PHE A 231 2.70 -14.60 6.01
CA PHE A 231 1.95 -13.55 5.33
C PHE A 231 0.94 -12.87 6.28
N PHE A 232 1.11 -11.55 6.46
CA PHE A 232 0.35 -10.80 7.44
C PHE A 232 -0.36 -9.60 6.79
N GLN A 233 -1.63 -9.80 6.42
CA GLN A 233 -2.49 -8.78 5.82
C GLN A 233 -3.92 -8.91 6.37
N PRO A 234 -4.26 -8.20 7.46
CA PRO A 234 -5.63 -8.14 8.00
C PRO A 234 -6.62 -7.53 6.99
N VAL A 235 -7.92 -7.81 7.15
CA VAL A 235 -9.00 -7.46 6.18
C VAL A 235 -9.26 -5.97 5.96
N ALA A 236 -8.55 -5.07 6.65
CA ALA A 236 -8.85 -3.65 6.56
C ALA A 236 -8.52 -3.05 5.17
N ALA A 237 -9.41 -2.20 4.66
CA ALA A 237 -9.39 -1.76 3.26
C ALA A 237 -9.25 -0.23 3.06
N PHE A 238 -9.63 0.60 4.04
CA PHE A 238 -9.65 2.06 3.85
C PHE A 238 -8.40 2.78 4.37
N PRO A 239 -7.89 3.77 3.62
CA PRO A 239 -8.08 4.03 2.19
C PRO A 239 -7.26 3.05 1.32
N ALA A 240 -7.51 3.02 0.01
CA ALA A 240 -6.79 2.13 -0.90
C ALA A 240 -5.39 2.68 -1.26
N PHE A 241 -4.38 2.41 -0.41
CA PHE A 241 -2.98 2.80 -0.65
C PHE A 241 -2.51 2.45 -2.06
N HIS A 242 -2.88 1.27 -2.54
CA HIS A 242 -2.58 0.76 -3.88
C HIS A 242 -2.95 1.74 -4.98
N SER A 243 -4.19 2.25 -4.92
CA SER A 243 -4.74 3.18 -5.92
C SER A 243 -4.04 4.53 -5.88
N GLY A 244 -3.85 5.09 -4.68
CA GLY A 244 -3.18 6.38 -4.51
C GLY A 244 -1.71 6.32 -4.96
N TYR A 245 -0.98 5.25 -4.61
CA TYR A 245 0.41 5.06 -5.04
C TYR A 245 0.54 4.96 -6.56
N ALA A 246 -0.32 4.16 -7.21
CA ALA A 246 -0.28 4.02 -8.67
C ALA A 246 -0.55 5.37 -9.36
N LEU A 247 -1.43 6.21 -8.79
CA LEU A 247 -1.65 7.56 -9.27
C LEU A 247 -0.42 8.47 -9.07
N LEU A 248 0.27 8.37 -7.93
CA LEU A 248 1.51 9.12 -7.69
C LEU A 248 2.59 8.78 -8.74
N LEU A 249 2.74 7.51 -9.12
CA LEU A 249 3.63 7.11 -10.22
C LEU A 249 3.22 7.75 -11.55
N PHE A 250 1.93 7.72 -11.89
CA PHE A 250 1.44 8.40 -13.09
C PHE A 250 1.77 9.89 -13.08
N LEU A 251 1.49 10.58 -11.98
CA LEU A 251 1.75 12.02 -11.85
C LEU A 251 3.24 12.36 -11.94
N ALA A 252 4.10 11.52 -11.36
CA ALA A 252 5.55 11.70 -11.41
C ALA A 252 6.13 11.56 -12.82
N PHE A 253 5.57 10.65 -13.63
CA PHE A 253 6.08 10.32 -14.96
C PHE A 253 5.24 10.87 -16.13
N ARG A 254 4.23 11.70 -15.87
CA ARG A 254 3.28 12.21 -16.89
C ARG A 254 3.94 12.93 -18.09
N ASP A 255 5.14 13.49 -17.91
CA ASP A 255 5.83 14.22 -18.98
C ASP A 255 6.54 13.28 -19.96
N ARG A 256 6.67 11.98 -19.63
CA ARG A 256 7.34 10.99 -20.47
C ARG A 256 6.29 10.14 -21.18
N ARG A 257 6.05 10.37 -22.47
CA ARG A 257 4.95 9.76 -23.24
C ARG A 257 4.73 8.26 -22.96
N CYS A 258 5.76 7.44 -23.10
CA CYS A 258 5.65 5.98 -22.90
C CYS A 258 5.34 5.62 -21.44
N LEU A 259 6.06 6.22 -20.48
CA LEU A 259 5.85 5.96 -19.05
C LEU A 259 4.52 6.52 -18.56
N ARG A 260 4.05 7.65 -19.11
CA ARG A 260 2.72 8.21 -18.84
C ARG A 260 1.63 7.19 -19.18
N ILE A 261 1.67 6.62 -20.39
CA ILE A 261 0.67 5.64 -20.83
C ILE A 261 0.74 4.39 -19.95
N LEU A 262 1.96 3.90 -19.68
CA LEU A 262 2.20 2.75 -18.82
C LEU A 262 1.61 2.95 -17.42
N PHE A 263 1.94 4.06 -16.75
CA PHE A 263 1.48 4.31 -15.38
C PHE A 263 0.01 4.70 -15.31
N LEU A 264 -0.55 5.30 -16.38
CA LEU A 264 -1.99 5.51 -16.48
C LEU A 264 -2.73 4.17 -16.57
N ALA A 265 -2.29 3.28 -17.45
CA ALA A 265 -2.87 1.94 -17.59
C ALA A 265 -2.71 1.14 -16.29
N PHE A 266 -1.54 1.22 -15.65
CA PHE A 266 -1.29 0.60 -14.35
C PHE A 266 -2.25 1.13 -13.27
N TRP A 267 -2.40 2.45 -13.14
CA TRP A 267 -3.34 3.04 -12.20
C TRP A 267 -4.78 2.58 -12.44
N LEU A 268 -5.24 2.62 -13.70
CA LEU A 268 -6.58 2.13 -14.05
C LEU A 268 -6.75 0.65 -13.71
N ALA A 269 -5.76 -0.19 -14.00
CA ALA A 269 -5.80 -1.61 -13.69
C ALA A 269 -5.82 -1.87 -12.17
N ILE A 270 -5.10 -1.08 -11.36
CA ILE A 270 -5.12 -1.18 -9.90
C ILE A 270 -6.49 -0.75 -9.34
N VAL A 271 -7.07 0.34 -9.85
CA VAL A 271 -8.39 0.82 -9.45
C VAL A 271 -9.46 -0.20 -9.79
N ILE A 272 -9.51 -0.64 -11.05
CA ILE A 272 -10.48 -1.62 -11.55
C ILE A 272 -10.28 -2.95 -10.84
N GLY A 273 -9.03 -3.41 -10.72
CA GLY A 273 -8.68 -4.66 -10.03
C GLY A 273 -9.13 -4.66 -8.58
N GLY A 274 -8.84 -3.59 -7.82
CA GLY A 274 -9.23 -3.48 -6.42
C GLY A 274 -10.74 -3.57 -6.20
N ILE A 275 -11.53 -2.99 -7.11
CA ILE A 275 -13.00 -3.01 -7.07
C ILE A 275 -13.54 -4.36 -7.55
N VAL A 276 -13.18 -4.79 -8.76
CA VAL A 276 -13.74 -6.00 -9.39
C VAL A 276 -13.41 -7.26 -8.59
N LEU A 277 -12.19 -7.33 -8.04
CA LEU A 277 -11.72 -8.46 -7.23
C LEU A 277 -12.19 -8.38 -5.77
N GLY A 278 -12.81 -7.28 -5.34
CA GLY A 278 -13.40 -7.16 -4.02
C GLY A 278 -12.45 -6.80 -2.88
N TYR A 279 -11.30 -6.19 -3.19
CA TYR A 279 -10.34 -5.69 -2.20
C TYR A 279 -10.75 -4.34 -1.59
N HIS A 280 -11.35 -3.45 -2.38
CA HIS A 280 -11.66 -2.07 -1.97
C HIS A 280 -13.04 -1.61 -2.44
N GLY A 281 -13.66 -0.75 -1.61
CA GLY A 281 -14.81 0.07 -1.97
C GLY A 281 -14.47 1.16 -2.99
N PHE A 282 -15.49 1.77 -3.60
CA PHE A 282 -15.30 2.90 -4.51
C PHE A 282 -14.69 4.10 -3.79
N SER A 283 -15.16 4.38 -2.58
CA SER A 283 -14.71 5.49 -1.72
C SER A 283 -13.27 5.29 -1.26
N ASP A 284 -12.86 4.06 -0.95
CA ASP A 284 -11.47 3.73 -0.57
C ASP A 284 -10.50 4.20 -1.66
N THR A 285 -10.82 3.89 -2.91
CA THR A 285 -10.03 4.22 -4.10
C THR A 285 -10.14 5.70 -4.47
N PHE A 286 -11.34 6.27 -4.39
CA PHE A 286 -11.58 7.68 -4.69
C PHE A 286 -10.82 8.60 -3.72
N ILE A 287 -10.97 8.35 -2.41
CA ILE A 287 -10.31 9.15 -1.37
C ILE A 287 -8.79 9.00 -1.45
N ALA A 288 -8.27 7.79 -1.64
CA ALA A 288 -6.84 7.58 -1.84
C ALA A 288 -6.30 8.38 -3.04
N SER A 289 -7.06 8.45 -4.13
CA SER A 289 -6.70 9.20 -5.34
C SER A 289 -6.73 10.72 -5.12
N LEU A 290 -7.75 11.23 -4.41
CA LEU A 290 -7.82 12.65 -4.03
C LEU A 290 -6.65 13.07 -3.15
N VAL A 291 -6.30 12.25 -2.17
CA VAL A 291 -5.17 12.50 -1.26
C VAL A 291 -3.86 12.48 -2.04
N ALA A 292 -3.65 11.51 -2.93
CA ALA A 292 -2.49 11.45 -3.81
C ALA A 292 -2.37 12.71 -4.71
N LEU A 293 -3.48 13.20 -5.27
CA LEU A 293 -3.50 14.43 -6.06
C LEU A 293 -3.12 15.66 -5.23
N ALA A 294 -3.62 15.76 -4.00
CA ALA A 294 -3.29 16.86 -3.09
C ALA A 294 -1.80 16.83 -2.69
N MET A 295 -1.22 15.64 -2.51
CA MET A 295 0.20 15.46 -2.18
C MET A 295 1.15 15.66 -3.35
N PHE A 296 0.65 15.71 -4.59
CA PHE A 296 1.45 15.88 -5.80
C PHE A 296 0.93 17.03 -6.68
N PRO A 297 1.15 18.30 -6.28
CA PRO A 297 0.52 19.46 -6.89
C PRO A 297 0.86 19.69 -8.38
N ARG A 298 -0.10 20.28 -9.12
CA ARG A 298 0.07 20.69 -10.53
C ARG A 298 1.14 21.79 -10.63
N GLY A 299 1.99 21.73 -11.67
CA GLY A 299 3.10 22.67 -11.87
C GLY A 299 4.49 22.14 -11.43
N MET A 300 4.58 20.86 -11.08
CA MET A 300 5.86 20.15 -10.91
C MET A 300 6.29 19.35 -12.11
#